data_AF-G0QVD1-F1
#
_entry.id   AF-G0QVD1-F1
#
_cell.length_a   1.000
_cell.length_b   1.000
_cell.length_c   1.000
_cell.angle_alpha   90.00
_cell.angle_beta   90.00
_cell.angle_gamma   90.00
#
_symmetry.space_group_name_H-M   'P 1'
#
loop_
_entity.id
_entity.type
_entity.pdbx_description
1 polymer ?
#
loop_
_entity_poly.entity_id
_entity_poly.type
_entity_poly.pdbx_seq_one_letter_code
_entity_poly.pdbx_strand_id
1 'polypeptide(L)'
;MKQSFDLILKDPFIQPEDRQVIQTDYDLIFSQDISIQSVDTQIIQTHYDLISSQNKVNKLWQLPDSWHTTVLYIGSNIEKAKTEYYLQFKEGQHVDLNGFSFFYVPGRIICTPDKPKDVLIENKIPHMTLLMGNWAAVSSNYLLEKMFLNNGPLQQEYNNGEFFQLGNNTIVKKFFQLNINDENVDVFMVKSNFGIYLDGVNTKVFMENSEDNKHIFYK
;
A
#
# COMPACT_ATOMS: atom_id res chain seq x y z
N MET A 1 -6.08 -11.14 -7.55
CA MET A 1 -6.70 -9.97 -6.88
C MET A 1 -8.13 -10.29 -6.42
N LYS A 2 -9.03 -10.98 -7.15
CA LYS A 2 -10.32 -11.44 -6.56
C LYS A 2 -10.14 -12.30 -5.31
N GLN A 3 -9.10 -13.14 -5.24
CA GLN A 3 -8.76 -13.92 -4.04
C GLN A 3 -7.91 -13.22 -2.98
N SER A 4 -7.09 -12.23 -3.36
CA SER A 4 -6.41 -11.35 -2.39
C SER A 4 -7.45 -10.46 -1.71
N PHE A 5 -8.46 -10.04 -2.47
CA PHE A 5 -9.72 -9.50 -2.00
C PHE A 5 -10.54 -10.53 -1.26
N ASP A 6 -10.69 -11.79 -1.68
CA ASP A 6 -11.36 -12.80 -0.86
C ASP A 6 -10.65 -13.03 0.48
N LEU A 7 -9.34 -12.81 0.56
CA LEU A 7 -8.56 -12.82 1.81
C LEU A 7 -8.82 -11.56 2.65
N ILE A 8 -8.91 -10.37 2.02
CA ILE A 8 -9.42 -9.13 2.64
C ILE A 8 -10.84 -9.38 3.19
N LEU A 9 -11.74 -9.93 2.38
CA LEU A 9 -13.13 -10.24 2.70
C LEU A 9 -13.30 -11.43 3.66
N LYS A 10 -12.22 -12.16 3.94
CA LYS A 10 -12.19 -13.23 4.97
C LYS A 10 -11.47 -12.78 6.24
N ASP A 11 -10.92 -11.57 6.26
CA ASP A 11 -10.33 -10.99 7.46
C ASP A 11 -11.43 -10.88 8.53
N PRO A 12 -11.25 -11.50 9.72
CA PRO A 12 -12.24 -11.42 10.79
C PRO A 12 -12.48 -10.00 11.31
N PHE A 13 -11.59 -9.05 11.00
CA PHE A 13 -11.68 -7.66 11.42
C PHE A 13 -12.47 -6.76 10.45
N ILE A 14 -12.81 -7.22 9.24
CA ILE A 14 -13.62 -6.45 8.29
C ILE A 14 -15.10 -6.80 8.44
N GLN A 15 -15.96 -5.79 8.65
CA GLN A 15 -17.39 -6.01 8.87
C GLN A 15 -18.08 -6.54 7.59
N PRO A 16 -19.12 -7.38 7.71
CA PRO A 16 -19.82 -7.96 6.57
C PRO A 16 -20.35 -6.96 5.54
N GLU A 17 -20.79 -5.78 5.98
CA GLU A 17 -21.27 -4.68 5.13
C GLU A 17 -20.15 -4.07 4.28
N ASP A 18 -18.95 -3.89 4.84
CA ASP A 18 -17.79 -3.34 4.11
C ASP A 18 -17.29 -4.32 3.06
N ARG A 19 -17.44 -5.64 3.32
CA ARG A 19 -17.09 -6.69 2.37
C ARG A 19 -17.87 -6.55 1.06
N GLN A 20 -19.15 -6.21 1.15
CA GLN A 20 -20.02 -6.11 -0.01
C GLN A 20 -19.66 -4.89 -0.87
N VAL A 21 -19.29 -3.78 -0.25
CA VAL A 21 -18.83 -2.56 -0.93
C VAL A 21 -17.49 -2.83 -1.62
N ILE A 22 -16.52 -3.36 -0.89
CA ILE A 22 -15.18 -3.71 -1.40
C ILE A 22 -15.26 -4.67 -2.60
N GLN A 23 -16.11 -5.70 -2.53
CA GLN A 23 -16.28 -6.66 -3.62
C GLN A 23 -16.95 -6.05 -4.85
N THR A 24 -17.92 -5.16 -4.66
CA THR A 24 -18.67 -4.50 -5.74
C THR A 24 -17.78 -3.53 -6.50
N ASP A 25 -17.03 -2.69 -5.78
CA ASP A 25 -16.07 -1.75 -6.35
C ASP A 25 -14.95 -2.51 -7.08
N TYR A 26 -14.43 -3.58 -6.48
CA TYR A 26 -13.43 -4.44 -7.11
C TYR A 26 -13.91 -5.03 -8.45
N ASP A 27 -15.08 -5.68 -8.47
CA ASP A 27 -15.62 -6.24 -9.71
C ASP A 27 -15.90 -5.12 -10.73
N LEU A 28 -16.18 -3.88 -10.30
CA LEU A 28 -16.34 -2.71 -11.16
C LEU A 28 -15.02 -2.26 -11.84
N ILE A 29 -13.86 -2.19 -11.16
CA ILE A 29 -12.56 -1.87 -11.82
C ILE A 29 -12.28 -2.83 -12.96
N PHE A 30 -12.50 -4.12 -12.68
CA PHE A 30 -12.07 -5.18 -13.59
C PHE A 30 -13.11 -5.48 -14.67
N SER A 31 -14.39 -5.13 -14.45
CA SER A 31 -15.46 -5.31 -15.45
C SER A 31 -15.73 -4.06 -16.29
N GLN A 32 -15.51 -2.85 -15.75
CA GLN A 32 -15.67 -1.61 -16.52
C GLN A 32 -14.36 -1.24 -17.21
N ASP A 33 -14.28 -1.61 -18.48
CA ASP A 33 -13.47 -0.95 -19.51
C ASP A 33 -11.97 -0.79 -19.21
N ILE A 34 -11.33 -1.93 -18.97
CA ILE A 34 -9.98 -2.13 -19.48
C ILE A 34 -10.03 -2.43 -20.99
N SER A 35 -10.63 -1.53 -21.78
CA SER A 35 -10.60 -1.57 -23.24
C SER A 35 -9.37 -0.85 -23.82
N ILE A 36 -8.50 -0.33 -22.96
CA ILE A 36 -7.13 0.07 -23.33
C ILE A 36 -6.25 -1.17 -23.33
N GLN A 37 -6.24 -1.89 -24.46
CA GLN A 37 -5.26 -2.94 -24.76
C GLN A 37 -3.86 -2.34 -24.99
N SER A 38 -3.32 -1.61 -24.01
CA SER A 38 -1.89 -1.36 -23.98
C SER A 38 -1.18 -2.62 -23.48
N VAL A 39 0.04 -2.85 -23.96
CA VAL A 39 0.91 -3.96 -23.52
C VAL A 39 1.04 -3.97 -21.98
N ASP A 40 1.03 -2.79 -21.36
CA ASP A 40 1.13 -2.62 -19.92
C ASP A 40 -0.06 -3.23 -19.18
N THR A 41 -1.26 -3.08 -19.71
CA THR A 41 -2.43 -3.69 -19.09
C THR A 41 -2.42 -5.22 -19.22
N GLN A 42 -1.90 -5.76 -20.33
CA GLN A 42 -1.72 -7.19 -20.48
C GLN A 42 -0.71 -7.76 -19.47
N ILE A 43 0.36 -7.01 -19.15
CA ILE A 43 1.33 -7.39 -18.11
C ILE A 43 0.64 -7.43 -16.74
N ILE A 44 -0.10 -6.39 -16.38
CA ILE A 44 -0.84 -6.34 -15.12
C ILE A 44 -1.84 -7.49 -15.05
N GLN A 45 -2.59 -7.75 -16.13
CA GLN A 45 -3.55 -8.84 -16.20
C GLN A 45 -2.88 -10.23 -16.11
N THR A 46 -1.77 -10.43 -16.81
CA THR A 46 -1.00 -11.69 -16.75
C THR A 46 -0.49 -11.95 -15.33
N HIS A 47 0.07 -10.94 -14.68
CA HIS A 47 0.54 -11.06 -13.31
C HIS A 47 -0.62 -11.22 -12.32
N TYR A 48 -1.76 -10.60 -12.60
CA TYR A 48 -2.99 -10.81 -11.86
C TYR A 48 -3.48 -12.26 -11.94
N ASP A 49 -3.51 -12.84 -13.14
CA ASP A 49 -3.93 -14.22 -13.38
C ASP A 49 -2.98 -15.20 -12.65
N LEU A 50 -1.67 -14.90 -12.65
CA LEU A 50 -0.67 -15.62 -11.88
C LEU A 50 -0.91 -15.54 -10.35
N ILE A 51 -1.32 -14.38 -9.83
CA ILE A 51 -1.62 -14.20 -8.40
C ILE A 51 -2.95 -14.87 -8.01
N SER A 52 -3.93 -14.94 -8.92
CA SER A 52 -5.30 -15.38 -8.64
C SER A 52 -5.63 -16.84 -8.96
N SER A 53 -4.78 -17.56 -9.70
CA SER A 53 -5.00 -18.98 -10.00
C SER A 53 -4.83 -19.85 -8.74
N GLN A 54 -5.96 -20.30 -8.21
CA GLN A 54 -6.21 -20.82 -6.85
C GLN A 54 -5.40 -22.05 -6.38
N ASN A 55 -4.47 -22.59 -7.17
CA ASN A 55 -3.75 -23.84 -6.80
C ASN A 55 -2.32 -23.64 -6.32
N LYS A 56 -1.80 -22.42 -6.42
CA LYS A 56 -0.54 -21.99 -5.82
C LYS A 56 -0.64 -20.49 -5.63
N VAL A 57 -0.95 -20.00 -4.43
CA VAL A 57 -0.31 -18.74 -4.01
C VAL A 57 1.18 -19.07 -4.07
N ASN A 58 1.77 -18.77 -5.22
CA ASN A 58 3.15 -19.08 -5.55
C ASN A 58 4.00 -18.57 -4.40
N LYS A 59 5.08 -19.30 -4.06
CA LYS A 59 6.13 -18.88 -3.11
C LYS A 59 6.69 -17.45 -3.34
N LEU A 60 6.26 -16.80 -4.42
CA LEU A 60 6.69 -15.51 -4.91
C LEU A 60 5.95 -14.32 -4.29
N TRP A 61 4.74 -14.47 -3.76
CA TRP A 61 4.00 -13.35 -3.12
C TRP A 61 3.52 -13.72 -1.72
N GLN A 62 3.70 -12.80 -0.78
CA GLN A 62 3.39 -12.94 0.63
C GLN A 62 2.52 -11.77 1.07
N LEU A 63 1.51 -12.06 1.89
CA LEU A 63 0.77 -11.03 2.61
C LEU A 63 1.65 -10.47 3.73
N PRO A 64 1.52 -9.18 4.08
CA PRO A 64 2.08 -8.69 5.33
C PRO A 64 1.39 -9.35 6.52
N ASP A 65 2.07 -9.43 7.66
CA ASP A 65 1.52 -9.97 8.91
C ASP A 65 0.23 -9.23 9.34
N SER A 66 0.16 -7.94 9.02
CA SER A 66 -1.08 -7.17 9.05
C SER A 66 -0.98 -6.00 8.08
N TRP A 67 -2.13 -5.56 7.57
CA TRP A 67 -2.24 -4.24 6.95
C TRP A 67 -2.17 -3.16 8.02
N HIS A 68 -1.35 -2.14 7.76
CA HIS A 68 -1.14 -1.02 8.66
C HIS A 68 -0.38 0.10 7.94
N THR A 69 -0.56 1.32 8.44
CA THR A 69 0.29 2.47 8.10
C THR A 69 1.27 2.71 9.25
N THR A 70 2.56 2.82 8.93
CA THR A 70 3.58 3.10 9.94
C THR A 70 3.57 4.59 10.28
N VAL A 71 3.24 4.90 11.53
CA VAL A 71 3.21 6.29 12.03
C VAL A 71 4.60 6.75 12.43
N LEU A 72 5.36 5.88 13.09
CA LEU A 72 6.69 6.16 13.62
C LEU A 72 7.56 4.90 13.57
N TYR A 73 8.79 5.05 13.05
CA TYR A 73 9.84 4.03 13.17
C TYR A 73 10.92 4.52 14.14
N ILE A 74 11.00 3.88 15.30
CA ILE A 74 11.93 4.21 16.38
C ILE A 74 13.33 3.66 16.09
N GLY A 75 13.40 2.43 15.56
CA GLY A 75 14.68 1.73 15.35
C GLY A 75 15.50 1.68 16.64
N SER A 76 16.77 2.08 16.57
CA SER A 76 17.67 2.21 17.72
C SER A 76 17.62 3.57 18.44
N ASN A 77 16.79 4.52 17.97
CA ASN A 77 16.73 5.86 18.52
C ASN A 77 15.61 5.99 19.57
N ILE A 78 15.91 5.58 20.81
CA ILE A 78 14.94 5.57 21.91
C ILE A 78 14.36 6.96 22.22
N GLU A 79 15.05 8.05 21.87
CA GLU A 79 14.55 9.41 22.08
C GLU A 79 13.30 9.70 21.24
N LYS A 80 13.06 8.94 20.15
CA LYS A 80 11.82 9.02 19.37
C LYS A 80 10.57 8.66 20.20
N ALA A 81 10.72 7.87 21.27
CA ALA A 81 9.62 7.59 22.20
C ALA A 81 9.14 8.82 23.00
N LYS A 82 9.88 9.94 22.93
CA LYS A 82 9.50 11.23 23.55
C LYS A 82 8.84 12.19 22.56
N THR A 83 8.76 11.82 21.27
CA THR A 83 8.17 12.67 20.23
C THR A 83 6.64 12.64 20.26
N GLU A 84 6.00 13.68 19.72
CA GLU A 84 4.54 13.74 19.61
C GLU A 84 3.95 12.61 18.75
N TYR A 85 4.71 12.09 17.77
CA TYR A 85 4.32 10.91 16.97
C TYR A 85 4.10 9.67 17.84
N TYR A 86 4.98 9.45 18.82
CA TYR A 86 4.84 8.34 19.76
C TYR A 86 3.76 8.62 20.81
N LEU A 87 3.78 9.81 21.40
CA LEU A 87 2.93 10.15 22.54
C LEU A 87 1.43 10.17 22.19
N GLN A 88 1.08 10.46 20.93
CA GLN A 88 -0.32 10.40 20.49
C GLN A 88 -0.81 8.98 20.24
N PHE A 89 0.11 8.03 19.97
CA PHE A 89 -0.24 6.70 19.51
C PHE A 89 -1.04 5.96 20.59
N LYS A 90 -2.14 5.33 20.16
CA LYS A 90 -3.02 4.52 20.99
C LYS A 90 -3.23 3.18 20.29
N GLU A 91 -2.89 2.10 20.97
CA GLU A 91 -3.16 0.75 20.47
C GLU A 91 -4.65 0.59 20.15
N GLY A 92 -4.96 -0.06 19.02
CA GLY A 92 -6.33 -0.27 18.57
C GLY A 92 -7.08 1.01 18.16
N GLN A 93 -6.40 2.16 18.06
CA GLN A 93 -7.03 3.34 17.48
C GLN A 93 -7.33 3.08 15.99
N HIS A 94 -8.62 3.12 15.68
CA HIS A 94 -9.10 3.11 14.31
C HIS A 94 -8.81 4.46 13.64
N VAL A 95 -8.28 4.39 12.43
CA VAL A 95 -7.93 5.57 11.63
C VAL A 95 -8.39 5.30 10.21
N ASP A 96 -9.19 6.21 9.68
CA ASP A 96 -9.71 6.09 8.32
C ASP A 96 -8.57 6.26 7.32
N LEU A 97 -8.27 5.18 6.60
CA LEU A 97 -7.30 5.19 5.52
C LEU A 97 -8.03 5.37 4.19
N ASN A 98 -7.71 6.46 3.51
CA ASN A 98 -8.21 6.75 2.18
C ASN A 98 -7.10 6.51 1.17
N GLY A 99 -7.23 5.45 0.37
CA GLY A 99 -6.35 5.14 -0.75
C GLY A 99 -7.12 5.18 -2.07
N PHE A 100 -6.57 5.85 -3.08
CA PHE A 100 -7.17 5.91 -4.44
C PHE A 100 -6.30 5.24 -5.48
N SER A 101 -5.13 4.74 -5.09
CA SER A 101 -4.17 4.18 -6.02
C SER A 101 -3.31 3.13 -5.36
N PHE A 102 -2.74 2.24 -6.17
CA PHE A 102 -1.65 1.37 -5.73
C PHE A 102 -0.49 1.44 -6.72
N PHE A 103 0.70 1.27 -6.19
CA PHE A 103 1.92 1.06 -6.94
C PHE A 103 2.22 -0.42 -6.98
N TYR A 104 2.63 -0.86 -8.16
CA TYR A 104 2.93 -2.23 -8.46
C TYR A 104 4.30 -2.31 -9.12
N VAL A 105 5.21 -3.06 -8.49
CA VAL A 105 6.50 -3.43 -9.09
C VAL A 105 6.50 -4.93 -9.30
N PRO A 106 6.55 -5.41 -10.56
CA PRO A 106 6.44 -6.84 -10.85
C PRO A 106 7.40 -7.73 -10.08
N GLY A 107 6.82 -8.73 -9.40
CA GLY A 107 7.53 -9.72 -8.59
C GLY A 107 8.14 -9.18 -7.28
N ARG A 108 7.93 -7.90 -6.97
CA ARG A 108 8.66 -7.17 -5.92
C ARG A 108 7.78 -6.68 -4.79
N ILE A 109 6.89 -5.73 -5.07
CA ILE A 109 6.03 -5.16 -4.02
C ILE A 109 4.76 -4.56 -4.62
N ILE A 110 3.70 -4.58 -3.83
CA ILE A 110 2.48 -3.79 -4.05
C ILE A 110 2.23 -2.97 -2.79
N CYS A 111 2.09 -1.66 -2.94
CA CYS A 111 1.77 -0.75 -1.83
C CYS A 111 0.84 0.36 -2.28
N THR A 112 0.14 0.98 -1.34
CA THR A 112 -0.77 2.10 -1.60
C THR A 112 -0.38 3.27 -0.71
N PRO A 113 -0.11 4.47 -1.26
CA PRO A 113 0.01 5.65 -0.43
C PRO A 113 -1.37 5.99 0.15
N ASP A 114 -1.38 6.42 1.40
CA ASP A 114 -2.57 6.81 2.11
C ASP A 114 -2.41 8.25 2.62
N LYS A 115 -3.53 8.80 3.09
CA LYS A 115 -3.54 10.11 3.74
C LYS A 115 -4.40 10.02 4.99
N PRO A 116 -3.85 9.49 6.08
CA PRO A 116 -4.58 9.33 7.32
C PRO A 116 -4.97 10.72 7.84
N LYS A 117 -6.21 10.82 8.33
CA LYS A 117 -6.69 12.03 9.00
C LYS A 117 -6.46 11.89 10.49
N ASP A 118 -6.25 13.02 11.17
CA ASP A 118 -6.24 13.09 12.63
C ASP A 118 -5.15 12.28 13.35
N VAL A 119 -4.06 11.95 12.64
CA VAL A 119 -2.85 11.32 13.19
C VAL A 119 -1.62 12.05 12.64
N LEU A 120 -0.68 12.44 13.51
CA LEU A 120 0.63 12.95 13.07
C LEU A 120 1.51 11.77 12.71
N ILE A 121 2.15 11.84 11.55
CA ILE A 121 2.96 10.76 10.99
C ILE A 121 4.37 11.30 10.72
N GLU A 122 5.39 10.58 11.18
CA GLU A 122 6.79 10.90 10.90
C GLU A 122 7.19 10.43 9.49
N ASN A 123 6.60 9.33 9.02
CA ASN A 123 6.87 8.81 7.69
C ASN A 123 6.52 9.86 6.62
N LYS A 124 7.49 10.19 5.76
CA LYS A 124 7.37 11.26 4.75
C LYS A 124 6.23 10.99 3.77
N ILE A 125 6.03 9.72 3.41
CA ILE A 125 4.93 9.29 2.57
C ILE A 125 4.16 8.21 3.32
N PRO A 126 3.08 8.56 4.04
CA PRO A 126 2.18 7.59 4.64
C PRO A 126 1.67 6.59 3.59
N HIS A 127 1.76 5.31 3.91
CA HIS A 127 1.38 4.24 3.01
C HIS A 127 1.20 2.93 3.76
N MET A 128 0.60 1.98 3.04
CA MET A 128 0.41 0.61 3.47
C MET A 128 0.97 -0.36 2.43
N THR A 129 1.72 -1.35 2.90
CA THR A 129 2.16 -2.47 2.06
C THR A 129 1.00 -3.45 1.91
N LEU A 130 0.67 -3.83 0.68
CA LEU A 130 -0.44 -4.73 0.36
C LEU A 130 0.04 -6.16 0.14
N LEU A 131 1.12 -6.33 -0.64
CA LEU A 131 1.73 -7.63 -0.98
C LEU A 131 3.23 -7.46 -1.14
N MET A 132 3.98 -8.46 -0.68
CA MET A 132 5.45 -8.51 -0.76
C MET A 132 5.88 -9.65 -1.67
N GLY A 133 6.79 -9.36 -2.58
CA GLY A 133 7.43 -10.33 -3.47
C GLY A 133 8.82 -10.69 -2.99
N ASN A 134 9.83 -10.45 -3.82
CA ASN A 134 11.24 -10.55 -3.41
C ASN A 134 11.73 -9.33 -2.59
N TRP A 135 10.96 -8.25 -2.51
CA TRP A 135 11.27 -7.08 -1.68
C TRP A 135 10.58 -7.16 -0.32
N ALA A 136 11.30 -6.71 0.71
CA ALA A 136 10.74 -6.55 2.06
C ALA A 136 9.83 -5.31 2.12
N ALA A 137 8.90 -5.27 3.10
CA ALA A 137 7.98 -4.16 3.30
C ALA A 137 8.67 -2.78 3.37
N VAL A 138 9.87 -2.67 3.97
CA VAL A 138 10.62 -1.41 4.02
C VAL A 138 10.85 -0.79 2.62
N SER A 139 10.89 -1.62 1.58
CA SER A 139 11.13 -1.19 0.20
C SER A 139 10.02 -0.34 -0.40
N SER A 140 8.80 -0.37 0.17
CA SER A 140 7.74 0.56 -0.22
C SER A 140 8.10 2.01 0.10
N ASN A 141 8.90 2.27 1.15
CA ASN A 141 9.42 3.61 1.41
C ASN A 141 10.28 4.08 0.24
N TYR A 142 11.27 3.29 -0.20
CA TYR A 142 12.16 3.67 -1.30
C TYR A 142 11.39 3.91 -2.60
N LEU A 143 10.42 3.06 -2.89
CA LEU A 143 9.53 3.22 -4.04
C LEU A 143 8.76 4.54 -3.97
N LEU A 144 8.06 4.80 -2.87
CA LEU A 144 7.18 5.96 -2.78
C LEU A 144 7.95 7.27 -2.62
N GLU A 145 9.10 7.27 -1.92
CA GLU A 145 10.01 8.41 -1.91
C GLU A 145 10.51 8.73 -3.32
N LYS A 146 10.84 7.70 -4.14
CA LYS A 146 11.23 7.91 -5.54
C LYS A 146 10.11 8.52 -6.38
N MET A 147 8.86 8.18 -6.09
CA MET A 147 7.69 8.70 -6.81
C MET A 147 7.34 10.13 -6.42
N PHE A 148 7.42 10.47 -5.12
CA PHE A 148 6.80 11.67 -4.58
C PHE A 148 7.77 12.70 -3.98
N LEU A 149 9.02 12.34 -3.71
CA LEU A 149 10.02 13.24 -3.13
C LEU A 149 11.14 13.54 -4.12
N ASN A 150 11.98 14.53 -3.81
CA ASN A 150 13.22 14.81 -4.53
C ASN A 150 13.05 14.94 -6.06
N ASN A 151 12.06 15.71 -6.53
CA ASN A 151 11.69 15.84 -7.94
C ASN A 151 11.18 14.53 -8.58
N GLY A 152 10.56 13.66 -7.77
CA GLY A 152 9.88 12.47 -8.23
C GLY A 152 8.75 12.79 -9.23
N PRO A 153 8.42 11.87 -10.14
CA PRO A 153 7.49 12.11 -11.24
C PRO A 153 6.06 12.46 -10.81
N LEU A 154 5.69 12.19 -9.55
CA LEU A 154 4.37 12.49 -8.99
C LEU A 154 4.43 13.50 -7.83
N GLN A 155 5.60 14.12 -7.59
CA GLN A 155 5.78 15.05 -6.47
C GLN A 155 4.79 16.21 -6.50
N GLN A 156 4.58 16.81 -7.68
CA GLN A 156 3.66 17.94 -7.83
C GLN A 156 2.20 17.53 -7.52
N GLU A 157 1.74 16.42 -8.10
CA GLU A 157 0.39 15.88 -7.86
C GLU A 157 0.18 15.57 -6.37
N TYR A 158 1.21 15.03 -5.69
CA TYR A 158 1.17 14.71 -4.26
C TYR A 158 1.11 15.96 -3.38
N ASN A 159 2.01 16.92 -3.61
CA ASN A 159 2.08 18.16 -2.82
C ASN A 159 0.82 19.01 -2.94
N ASN A 160 0.20 19.04 -4.13
CA ASN A 160 -1.04 19.76 -4.35
C ASN A 160 -2.28 19.00 -3.82
N GLY A 161 -2.12 17.76 -3.36
CA GLY A 161 -3.22 16.90 -2.94
C GLY A 161 -4.07 16.34 -4.08
N GLU A 162 -3.78 16.69 -5.33
CA GLU A 162 -4.44 16.18 -6.55
C GLU A 162 -4.32 14.66 -6.68
N PHE A 163 -3.22 14.10 -6.18
CA PHE A 163 -2.99 12.66 -6.18
C PHE A 163 -4.10 11.88 -5.45
N PHE A 164 -4.64 12.45 -4.37
CA PHE A 164 -5.69 11.84 -3.55
C PHE A 164 -7.11 12.26 -3.96
N GLN A 165 -7.28 12.97 -5.08
CA GLN A 165 -8.60 13.28 -5.60
C GLN A 165 -9.10 12.13 -6.47
N LEU A 166 -10.40 11.81 -6.33
CA LEU A 166 -11.09 10.88 -7.20
C LEU A 166 -11.04 11.38 -8.65
N GLY A 167 -10.52 10.55 -9.53
CA GLY A 167 -10.60 10.79 -10.97
C GLY A 167 -11.94 10.30 -11.53
N ASN A 168 -12.31 10.78 -12.71
CA ASN A 168 -13.49 10.26 -13.42
C ASN A 168 -13.25 8.85 -13.99
N ASN A 169 -11.98 8.50 -14.25
CA ASN A 169 -11.58 7.25 -14.90
C ASN A 169 -10.45 6.58 -14.13
N THR A 170 -10.36 5.26 -14.25
CA THR A 170 -9.18 4.50 -13.82
C THR A 170 -7.99 4.87 -14.70
N ILE A 171 -6.86 5.20 -14.06
CA ILE A 171 -5.63 5.60 -14.74
C ILE A 171 -4.56 4.56 -14.45
N VAL A 172 -3.93 4.05 -15.52
CA VAL A 172 -2.72 3.23 -15.42
C VAL A 172 -1.55 4.03 -15.99
N LYS A 173 -0.55 4.34 -15.17
CA LYS A 173 0.71 4.98 -15.60
C LYS A 173 1.86 4.00 -15.40
N LYS A 174 2.77 3.94 -16.37
CA LYS A 174 4.03 3.19 -16.27
C LYS A 174 5.21 4.16 -16.18
N PHE A 175 6.13 3.88 -15.28
CA PHE A 175 7.40 4.58 -15.12
C PHE A 175 8.52 3.58 -15.42
N PHE A 176 9.31 3.89 -16.44
CA PHE A 176 10.31 2.96 -16.97
C PHE A 176 11.65 3.12 -16.25
N GLN A 177 12.29 1.99 -15.93
CA GLN A 177 13.69 1.93 -15.46
C GLN A 177 13.98 2.91 -14.30
N LEU A 178 13.08 2.98 -13.32
CA LEU A 178 13.34 3.73 -12.10
C LEU A 178 14.37 2.99 -11.26
N ASN A 179 15.43 3.68 -10.85
CA ASN A 179 16.38 3.16 -9.89
C ASN A 179 15.79 3.24 -8.48
N ILE A 180 15.47 2.08 -7.90
CA ILE A 180 14.85 1.89 -6.59
C ILE A 180 15.55 0.72 -5.92
N ASN A 181 16.05 0.93 -4.69
CA ASN A 181 16.75 -0.11 -3.93
C ASN A 181 17.91 -0.75 -4.73
N ASP A 182 18.72 0.09 -5.38
CA ASP A 182 19.84 -0.29 -6.25
C ASP A 182 19.47 -1.16 -7.48
N GLU A 183 18.19 -1.33 -7.79
CA GLU A 183 17.68 -2.02 -8.97
C GLU A 183 17.01 -1.03 -9.95
N ASN A 184 17.18 -1.25 -11.26
CA ASN A 184 16.36 -0.57 -12.27
C ASN A 184 15.09 -1.39 -12.53
N VAL A 185 13.94 -0.81 -12.22
CA VAL A 185 12.65 -1.49 -12.29
C VAL A 185 11.62 -0.67 -13.03
N ASP A 186 10.67 -1.36 -13.65
CA ASP A 186 9.46 -0.73 -14.17
C ASP A 186 8.42 -0.66 -13.03
N VAL A 187 7.83 0.51 -12.85
CA VAL A 187 6.81 0.77 -11.83
C VAL A 187 5.49 1.07 -12.52
N PHE A 188 4.43 0.42 -12.08
CA PHE A 188 3.07 0.67 -12.53
C PHE A 188 2.31 1.36 -11.41
N MET A 189 1.58 2.41 -11.74
CA MET A 189 0.62 3.05 -10.85
C MET A 189 -0.77 2.80 -11.42
N VAL A 190 -1.65 2.28 -10.60
CA VAL A 190 -3.07 2.17 -10.92
C VAL A 190 -3.82 3.07 -9.96
N LYS A 191 -4.47 4.11 -10.49
CA LYS A 191 -5.34 5.01 -9.73
C LYS A 191 -6.79 4.71 -10.11
N SER A 192 -7.59 4.29 -9.15
CA SER A 192 -9.00 3.96 -9.33
C SER A 192 -9.85 5.23 -9.39
N ASN A 193 -10.99 5.16 -10.09
CA ASN A 193 -12.04 6.18 -10.04
C ASN A 193 -12.99 6.03 -8.85
N PHE A 194 -12.76 5.05 -7.98
CA PHE A 194 -13.42 4.94 -6.69
C PHE A 194 -12.40 4.87 -5.56
N GLY A 195 -12.85 5.21 -4.35
CA GLY A 195 -12.01 5.15 -3.17
C GLY A 195 -11.88 3.71 -2.69
N ILE A 196 -10.67 3.27 -2.41
CA ILE A 196 -10.46 2.08 -1.58
C ILE A 196 -10.56 2.58 -0.14
N TYR A 197 -11.71 2.35 0.47
CA TYR A 197 -11.91 2.57 1.89
C TYR A 197 -11.62 1.26 2.61
N LEU A 198 -10.66 1.29 3.52
CA LEU A 198 -10.39 0.16 4.41
C LEU A 198 -10.81 0.60 5.80
N ASP A 199 -12.01 0.17 6.20
CA ASP A 199 -12.44 0.36 7.57
C ASP A 199 -11.63 -0.55 8.51
N GLY A 200 -11.35 -0.05 9.71
CA GLY A 200 -10.73 -0.84 10.76
C GLY A 200 -9.22 -1.08 10.65
N VAL A 201 -8.48 -0.40 9.76
CA VAL A 201 -7.03 -0.59 9.67
C VAL A 201 -6.32 0.04 10.88
N ASN A 202 -5.49 -0.76 11.56
CA ASN A 202 -4.72 -0.32 12.71
C ASN A 202 -3.49 0.47 12.27
N THR A 203 -3.19 1.56 12.96
CA THR A 203 -1.87 2.20 12.89
C THR A 203 -0.85 1.42 13.71
N LYS A 204 0.44 1.52 13.37
CA LYS A 204 1.52 0.87 14.13
C LYS A 204 2.71 1.79 14.38
N VAL A 205 3.35 1.56 15.53
CA VAL A 205 4.68 2.07 15.88
C VAL A 205 5.66 0.89 15.88
N PHE A 206 6.82 1.08 15.26
CA PHE A 206 7.86 0.05 15.15
C PHE A 206 9.07 0.38 16.03
N MET A 207 9.46 -0.58 16.88
CA MET A 207 10.77 -0.60 17.57
C MET A 207 11.60 -1.79 17.11
N GLU A 208 12.89 -1.57 16.92
CA GLU A 208 13.86 -2.62 16.63
C GLU A 208 14.55 -2.99 17.94
N ASN A 209 14.39 -4.24 18.39
CA ASN A 209 15.02 -4.69 19.62
C ASN A 209 16.36 -5.37 19.30
N SER A 210 17.45 -4.81 19.83
CA SER A 210 18.84 -5.15 19.43
C SER A 210 19.32 -6.52 19.88
N GLU A 211 18.64 -7.18 20.81
CA GLU A 211 19.13 -8.43 21.41
C GLU A 211 18.55 -9.72 20.79
N ASP A 212 17.43 -9.64 20.07
CA ASP A 212 16.68 -10.85 19.67
C ASP A 212 16.12 -10.82 18.24
N ASN A 213 16.30 -9.72 17.47
CA ASN A 213 15.58 -9.46 16.21
C ASN A 213 14.05 -9.67 16.31
N LYS A 214 13.50 -9.68 17.52
CA LYS A 214 12.06 -9.74 17.74
C LYS A 214 11.52 -8.33 17.66
N HIS A 215 10.57 -8.14 16.75
CA HIS A 215 9.80 -6.92 16.66
C HIS A 215 8.89 -6.83 17.89
N ILE A 216 9.21 -5.91 18.81
CA ILE A 216 8.36 -5.62 19.94
C ILE A 216 7.50 -4.42 19.56
N PHE A 217 6.19 -4.67 19.50
CA PHE A 217 5.20 -3.61 19.43
C PHE A 217 5.08 -3.02 20.84
N TYR A 218 5.38 -1.74 20.98
CA TYR A 218 4.90 -0.93 22.10
C TYR A 218 3.95 0.07 21.45
N LYS A 219 2.73 0.27 21.89
CA LYS A 219 2.06 0.05 23.17
C LYS A 219 0.70 -0.58 22.89
#